data_AF-A0A447TDU4-F1
#
_entry.id   AF-A0A447TDU4-F1
#
_cell.length_a   1.000
_cell.length_b   1.000
_cell.length_c   1.000
_cell.angle_alpha   90.00
_cell.angle_beta   90.00
_cell.angle_gamma   90.00
#
_symmetry.space_group_name_H-M   'P 1'
#
loop_
_entity.id
_entity.type
_entity.pdbx_description
1 polymer ?
#
loop_
_entity_poly.entity_id
_entity_poly.type
_entity_poly.pdbx_seq_one_letter_code
_entity_poly.pdbx_strand_id
1 'polypeptide(L)' 'MASVYCPAQTQYRSAACGYAGVAMFDVDGKPTSDPNKDACGKRYSDCQCRGNQTNYPGLLGLRRYG' A
#
# COMPACT_ATOMS: atom_id res chain seq x y z
N MET A 1 -16.54 -4.05 8.87
CA MET A 1 -15.23 -3.76 9.47
C MET A 1 -14.44 -2.90 8.50
N ALA A 2 -14.33 -1.60 8.75
CA ALA A 2 -13.49 -0.75 7.90
C ALA A 2 -12.02 -1.03 8.27
N SER A 3 -11.30 -1.54 7.28
CA SER A 3 -9.93 -2.02 7.45
C SER A 3 -8.95 -0.85 7.52
N VAL A 4 -7.96 -0.95 8.41
CA VAL A 4 -6.83 -0.02 8.44
C VAL A 4 -5.94 -0.22 7.21
N TYR A 5 -6.06 -1.37 6.53
CA TYR A 5 -5.39 -1.67 5.27
C TYR A 5 -6.05 -0.92 4.11
N CYS A 6 -5.25 -0.62 3.08
CA CYS A 6 -5.69 -0.11 1.79
C CYS A 6 -6.86 -0.97 1.28
N PRO A 7 -7.98 -0.37 0.81
CA PRO A 7 -9.16 -1.10 0.41
C PRO A 7 -8.85 -2.25 -0.57
N ALA A 8 -9.59 -3.36 -0.43
CA ALA A 8 -9.36 -4.54 -1.26
C ALA A 8 -9.51 -4.22 -2.76
N GLN A 9 -10.45 -3.33 -3.09
CA GLN A 9 -10.69 -2.84 -4.45
C GLN A 9 -9.58 -1.94 -5.02
N THR A 10 -8.71 -1.36 -4.18
CA THR A 10 -7.62 -0.52 -4.67
C THR A 10 -6.54 -1.40 -5.28
N GLN A 11 -6.35 -1.25 -6.58
CA GLN A 11 -5.36 -2.00 -7.34
C GLN A 11 -3.98 -1.33 -7.25
N TYR A 12 -2.94 -2.09 -6.94
CA TYR A 12 -1.58 -1.57 -6.83
C TYR A 12 -1.09 -0.98 -8.17
N ARG A 13 -0.38 0.16 -8.13
CA ARG A 13 0.05 0.96 -9.30
C ARG A 13 -1.06 1.47 -10.22
N SER A 14 -2.34 1.33 -9.83
CA SER A 14 -3.45 1.95 -10.57
C SER A 14 -3.62 3.43 -10.21
N ALA A 15 -4.43 4.13 -11.01
CA ALA A 15 -4.85 5.51 -10.71
C ALA A 15 -5.46 5.66 -9.30
N ALA A 16 -6.16 4.64 -8.79
CA ALA A 16 -6.72 4.65 -7.44
C ALA A 16 -5.67 4.53 -6.32
N CYS A 17 -4.52 3.93 -6.60
CA CYS A 17 -3.39 3.85 -5.67
C CYS A 17 -2.48 5.08 -5.75
N GLY A 18 -2.36 5.70 -6.93
CA GLY A 18 -1.54 6.88 -7.18
C GLY A 18 -0.01 6.64 -7.14
N TYR A 19 0.45 5.42 -6.84
CA TYR A 19 1.88 5.10 -6.83
C TYR A 19 2.40 4.83 -8.25
N ALA A 20 3.16 5.79 -8.80
CA ALA A 20 3.82 5.69 -10.10
C ALA A 20 5.35 5.58 -10.01
N GLY A 21 5.89 5.27 -8.81
CA GLY A 21 7.33 5.16 -8.58
C GLY A 21 7.97 3.92 -9.20
N VAL A 22 9.29 3.98 -9.42
CA VAL A 22 10.07 2.86 -9.96
C VAL A 22 10.45 1.83 -8.89
N ALA A 23 10.48 2.21 -7.61
CA ALA A 23 10.88 1.29 -6.54
C ALA A 23 9.86 0.16 -6.39
N MET A 24 10.36 -1.07 -6.33
CA MET A 24 9.56 -2.29 -6.20
C MET A 24 9.70 -2.83 -4.78
N PHE A 25 8.61 -3.37 -4.25
CA PHE A 25 8.63 -3.98 -2.91
C PHE A 25 7.83 -5.27 -2.93
N ASP A 26 8.24 -6.24 -2.11
CA ASP A 26 7.47 -7.47 -1.93
C ASP A 26 6.19 -7.24 -1.09
N VAL A 27 5.39 -8.29 -0.95
CA VAL A 27 4.15 -8.27 -0.13
C VAL A 27 4.42 -7.95 1.34
N ASP A 28 5.64 -8.17 1.83
CA ASP A 28 6.08 -7.85 3.18
C ASP A 28 6.61 -6.41 3.30
N GLY A 29 6.67 -5.67 2.20
CA GLY A 29 7.16 -4.29 2.15
C GLY A 29 8.68 -4.18 2.12
N LYS A 30 9.40 -5.26 1.79
CA LYS A 30 10.85 -5.23 1.61
C LYS A 30 11.20 -4.82 0.18
N PRO A 31 12.25 -4.00 -0.03
CA PRO A 31 12.69 -3.64 -1.36
C PRO A 31 13.08 -4.89 -2.14
N THR A 32 12.60 -4.99 -3.37
CA THR A 32 12.93 -6.09 -4.29
C THR A 32 13.38 -5.52 -5.64
N SER A 33 14.24 -6.24 -6.34
CA SER A 33 14.60 -5.97 -7.73
C SER A 33 13.87 -6.89 -8.71
N ASP A 34 13.16 -7.90 -8.20
CA ASP A 34 12.41 -8.85 -9.01
C ASP A 34 10.97 -8.31 -9.25
N PRO A 35 10.60 -7.98 -10.50
CA PRO A 35 9.27 -7.45 -10.82
C PRO A 35 8.16 -8.47 -10.58
N ASN A 36 8.46 -9.77 -10.59
CA ASN A 36 7.45 -10.81 -10.30
C ASN A 36 7.05 -10.82 -8.82
N LYS A 37 7.89 -10.24 -7.96
CA LYS A 37 7.64 -10.11 -6.52
C LYS A 37 7.07 -8.74 -6.15
N ASP A 38 6.96 -7.80 -7.09
CA ASP A 38 6.45 -6.46 -6.80
C ASP A 38 4.96 -6.51 -6.45
N ALA A 39 4.67 -6.41 -5.15
CA ALA A 39 3.34 -6.53 -4.59
C ALA A 39 3.12 -5.48 -3.48
N CYS A 40 1.86 -5.13 -3.24
CA CYS A 40 1.51 -4.23 -2.14
C CYS A 40 0.93 -5.03 -0.97
N GLY A 41 1.57 -4.96 0.20
CA GLY A 41 1.04 -5.51 1.45
C GLY A 41 -0.17 -4.74 2.02
N LYS A 42 -0.58 -3.66 1.35
CA LYS A 42 -1.75 -2.83 1.65
C LYS A 42 -1.68 -2.16 3.03
N ARG A 43 -0.52 -2.07 3.68
CA ARG A 43 -0.35 -1.34 4.94
C ARG A 43 -0.01 0.11 4.68
N TYR A 44 -0.32 0.96 5.66
CA TYR A 44 0.17 2.34 5.64
C TYR A 44 1.69 2.40 5.56
N SER A 45 2.41 1.56 6.32
CA SER A 45 3.87 1.46 6.31
C SER A 45 4.44 1.21 4.90
N ASP A 46 3.77 0.40 4.08
CA ASP A 46 4.21 0.13 2.70
C ASP A 46 4.14 1.41 1.84
N CYS A 47 3.09 2.21 2.04
CA CYS A 47 2.96 3.52 1.41
C CYS A 47 3.99 4.53 1.97
N GLN A 48 4.40 4.42 3.24
CA GLN A 48 5.48 5.23 3.79
C GLN A 48 6.82 4.93 3.11
N CYS A 49 7.18 3.65 2.96
CA CYS A 49 8.42 3.23 2.26
C CYS A 49 8.47 3.73 0.81
N ARG A 50 7.30 3.93 0.19
CA ARG A 50 7.12 4.37 -1.19
C ARG A 50 6.95 5.89 -1.34
N GLY A 51 6.90 6.64 -0.24
CA GLY A 51 6.55 8.06 -0.27
C GLY A 51 5.13 8.35 -0.79
N ASN A 52 4.23 7.35 -0.78
CA ASN A 52 2.87 7.45 -1.32
C ASN A 52 1.81 7.59 -0.22
N GLN A 53 2.15 8.25 0.88
CA GLN A 53 1.27 8.41 2.05
C GLN A 53 0.03 9.26 1.72
N THR A 54 0.20 10.30 0.90
CA THR A 54 -0.87 11.23 0.51
C THR A 54 -1.99 10.56 -0.29
N ASN A 55 -1.66 9.51 -1.05
CA ASN A 55 -2.63 8.76 -1.85
C ASN A 55 -3.14 7.51 -1.13
N TYR A 56 -2.84 7.34 0.17
CA TYR A 56 -3.29 6.17 0.91
C TYR A 56 -4.82 6.18 1.08
N PRO A 57 -5.57 5.24 0.48
CA PRO A 57 -7.03 5.26 0.53
C PRO A 57 -7.59 4.59 1.80
N GLY A 58 -6.73 4.06 2.67
CA GLY A 58 -7.15 3.43 3.93
C GLY A 58 -7.46 4.46 5.02
N LEU A 59 -8.34 4.10 5.94
CA LEU A 59 -8.72 4.96 7.06
C LEU A 59 -7.68 4.88 8.18
N LEU A 60 -6.85 5.92 8.31
CA LEU A 60 -5.85 6.04 9.38
C LEU A 60 -6.45 6.38 10.76
N GLY A 61 -7.73 6.77 10.80
CA GLY A 61 -8.42 7.23 12.00
C GLY A 61 -9.32 6.21 12.70
N LEU A 62 -9.47 5.00 12.16
CA LEU A 62 -10.25 3.95 12.81
C LEU A 62 -9.39 3.21 13.82
N ARG A 63 -9.47 3.64 15.09
CA ARG A 63 -8.99 2.84 16.23
C ARG A 63 -9.67 1.48 16.13
N ARG A 64 -8.89 0.39 16.18
CA ARG A 64 -9.43 -0.95 16.37
C ARG A 64 -10.14 -0.99 17.73
N TYR A 65 -11.46 -0.98 17.73
CA TYR A 65 -12.23 -1.59 18.80
C TYR A 65 -12.85 -2.85 18.20
N GLY A 66 -12.49 -4.01 18.77
CA GLY A 66 -12.95 -5.34 18.39
C GLY A 66 -11.81 -6.21 17.87
#